data_AF-A0A0L6USV9-F1
#
_entry.id   AF-A0A0L6USV9-F1
#
_cell.length_a   1.000
_cell.length_b   1.000
_cell.length_c   1.000
_cell.angle_alpha   90.00
_cell.angle_beta   90.00
_cell.angle_gamma   90.00
#
_symmetry.space_group_name_H-M   'P 1'
#
loop_
_entity.id
_entity.type
_entity.pdbx_description
1 polymer ?
#
loop_
_entity_poly.entity_id
_entity_poly.type
_entity_poly.pdbx_seq_one_letter_code
_entity_poly.pdbx_strand_id
1 'polypeptide(L)'
;MYILKIVVILTQFKISVIYPSSLPGLFTEIYNCHSEMMVYNVPMMQGLWLIKGLCKGVLVEKDLVAVFPSLNKIPHTGILVFHKIIVHQSKIKI
;
A
#
# COMPACT_ATOMS: atom_id res chain seq x y z
N MET A 1 29.85 -3.94 1.63
CA MET A 1 28.49 -4.34 2.05
C MET A 1 27.63 -3.08 2.03
N TYR A 2 26.95 -2.80 0.91
CA TYR A 2 26.18 -1.57 0.73
C TYR A 2 24.81 -1.72 1.38
N ILE A 3 24.62 -1.08 2.53
CA ILE A 3 23.31 -1.02 3.19
C ILE A 3 22.44 -0.11 2.34
N LEU A 4 21.38 -0.67 1.73
CA LEU A 4 20.37 0.07 0.99
C LEU A 4 19.64 0.99 1.97
N LYS A 5 20.04 2.27 2.03
CA LYS A 5 19.38 3.28 2.86
C LYS A 5 18.09 3.70 2.15
N ILE A 6 16.96 3.24 2.68
CA ILE A 6 15.65 3.72 2.23
C ILE A 6 15.42 5.09 2.88
N VAL A 7 15.04 6.05 2.07
CA VAL A 7 14.70 7.40 2.51
C VAL A 7 13.20 7.48 2.75
N VAL A 8 12.79 7.89 3.95
CA VAL A 8 11.38 8.10 4.29
C VAL A 8 11.15 9.58 4.54
N ILE A 9 10.03 10.09 4.02
CA ILE A 9 9.61 11.49 4.18
C ILE A 9 8.41 11.52 5.13
N LEU A 10 8.52 12.28 6.21
CA LEU A 10 7.44 12.47 7.20
C LEU A 10 7.07 13.94 7.28
N THR A 11 5.77 14.24 7.32
CA THR A 11 5.28 15.61 7.50
C THR A 11 5.27 15.99 8.97
N GLN A 12 5.98 17.05 9.33
CA GLN A 12 6.10 17.61 10.68
C GLN A 12 5.45 19.00 10.73
N PHE A 13 4.41 19.15 11.56
CA PHE A 13 3.65 20.41 11.66
C PHE A 13 4.44 21.60 12.28
N LYS A 14 5.64 21.35 12.83
CA LYS A 14 6.39 22.34 13.65
C LYS A 14 7.69 22.85 13.03
N ILE A 15 8.13 22.30 11.90
CA ILE A 15 9.43 22.62 11.29
C ILE A 15 9.17 23.37 9.99
N SER A 16 9.73 24.58 9.82
CA SER A 16 9.73 25.32 8.57
C SER A 16 11.18 25.46 8.10
N VAL A 17 11.56 24.66 7.11
CA VAL A 17 12.91 24.63 6.55
C VAL A 17 12.88 24.90 5.04
N ILE A 18 14.00 25.40 4.51
CA ILE A 18 14.21 25.45 3.06
C ILE A 18 14.74 24.08 2.65
N TYR A 19 13.97 23.36 1.83
CA TYR A 19 14.39 22.07 1.30
C TYR A 19 15.07 22.26 -0.06
N PRO A 20 16.32 21.81 -0.22
CA PRO A 20 17.09 22.05 -1.43
C PRO A 20 16.50 21.27 -2.63
N SER A 21 16.69 21.83 -3.82
CA SER A 21 16.24 21.19 -5.05
C SER A 21 16.94 19.84 -5.25
N SER A 22 16.17 18.81 -5.60
CA SER A 22 16.71 17.51 -5.99
C SER A 22 17.46 17.55 -7.33
N LEU A 23 17.23 18.59 -8.14
CA LEU A 23 17.91 18.84 -9.40
C LEU A 23 18.00 20.36 -9.68
N PRO A 24 19.06 21.02 -9.19
CA PRO A 24 19.25 22.46 -9.37
C PRO A 24 19.26 22.85 -10.85
N GLY A 25 18.48 23.88 -11.20
CA GLY A 25 18.32 24.36 -12.59
C GLY A 25 17.07 23.84 -13.31
N LEU A 26 16.45 22.77 -12.82
CA LEU A 26 15.14 22.28 -13.31
C LEU A 26 14.04 22.41 -12.26
N PHE A 27 14.36 22.10 -11.00
CA PHE A 27 13.41 22.25 -9.89
C PHE A 27 13.84 23.39 -8.97
N THR A 28 12.87 24.14 -8.48
CA THR A 28 13.09 25.20 -7.48
C THR A 28 13.22 24.61 -6.09
N GLU A 29 13.89 25.33 -5.21
CA GLU A 29 13.90 25.01 -3.78
C GLU A 29 12.50 25.19 -3.17
N ILE A 30 12.19 24.39 -2.15
CA ILE A 30 10.90 24.44 -1.47
C ILE A 30 11.06 25.25 -0.20
N TYR A 31 10.47 26.44 -0.19
CA TYR A 31 10.37 27.29 0.99
C TYR A 31 9.22 26.81 1.90
N ASN A 32 9.36 27.00 3.21
CA ASN A 32 8.40 26.55 4.21
C ASN A 32 8.08 25.04 4.10
N CYS A 33 9.11 24.22 3.87
CA CYS A 33 8.96 22.78 3.82
C CYS A 33 8.73 22.25 5.24
N HIS A 34 7.63 21.52 5.41
CA HIS A 34 7.28 20.78 6.62
C HIS A 34 7.65 19.30 6.54
N SER A 35 8.30 18.89 5.46
CA SER A 35 8.69 17.50 5.22
C SER A 35 10.11 17.28 5.72
N GLU A 36 10.28 16.30 6.60
CA GLU A 36 11.58 15.89 7.11
C GLU A 36 12.02 14.59 6.43
N MET A 37 13.27 14.56 5.99
CA MET A 37 13.88 13.37 5.42
C MET A 37 14.63 12.61 6.52
N MET A 38 14.28 11.33 6.71
CA MET A 38 14.98 10.47 7.64
C MET A 38 15.53 9.23 6.96
N VAL A 39 16.70 8.79 7.41
CA VAL A 39 17.29 7.51 7.01
C VAL A 39 16.56 6.41 7.75
N TYR A 40 15.89 5.53 7.02
CA TYR A 40 15.24 4.36 7.59
C TYR A 40 16.23 3.20 7.67
N ASN A 41 16.55 2.80 8.89
CA ASN A 41 17.31 1.58 9.14
C ASN A 41 16.34 0.39 9.08
N VAL A 42 16.46 -0.41 8.03
CA VAL A 42 15.64 -1.61 7.85
C VAL A 42 15.91 -2.57 9.02
N PRO A 43 14.86 -3.05 9.72
CA PRO A 43 15.05 -3.99 10.82
C PRO A 43 15.69 -5.28 10.30
N MET A 44 16.66 -5.82 11.06
CA MET A 44 17.27 -7.11 10.73
C MET A 44 16.21 -8.22 10.83
N MET A 45 16.12 -9.06 9.81
CA MET A 45 15.17 -10.20 9.73
C MET A 45 15.47 -11.33 10.74
N GLN A 46 16.36 -11.13 11.70
CA GLN A 46 16.80 -12.17 12.63
C GLN A 46 15.67 -12.54 13.59
N GLY A 47 15.28 -13.81 13.59
CA GLY A 47 14.23 -14.35 14.45
C GLY A 47 12.80 -14.09 13.98
N LEU A 48 12.60 -13.50 12.79
CA LEU A 48 11.28 -13.31 12.19
C LEU A 48 10.92 -14.51 11.30
N TRP A 49 9.70 -15.01 11.47
CA TRP A 49 9.14 -16.09 10.65
C TRP A 49 7.95 -15.54 9.87
N LEU A 50 7.81 -15.94 8.61
CA LEU A 50 6.62 -15.62 7.84
C LEU A 50 5.41 -16.28 8.48
N ILE A 51 4.40 -15.48 8.83
CA ILE A 51 3.11 -16.00 9.27
C ILE A 51 2.41 -16.55 8.02
N LYS A 52 2.24 -17.86 7.97
CA LYS A 52 1.47 -18.51 6.90
C LYS A 52 -0.02 -18.39 7.23
N GLY A 53 -0.77 -17.75 6.34
CA GLY A 53 -2.23 -17.61 6.45
C GLY A 53 -2.67 -16.31 7.11
N LEU A 54 -3.89 -16.33 7.67
CA LEU A 54 -4.51 -15.17 8.28
C LEU A 54 -3.86 -14.82 9.62
N CYS A 55 -3.47 -13.56 9.78
CA CYS A 55 -2.96 -13.06 11.05
C CYS A 55 -4.06 -13.05 12.12
N LYS A 56 -3.69 -13.26 13.39
CA LYS A 56 -4.63 -13.17 14.51
C LYS A 56 -5.28 -11.78 14.54
N GLY A 57 -6.61 -11.74 14.57
CA GLY A 57 -7.39 -10.48 14.63
C GLY A 57 -7.60 -9.80 13.28
N VAL A 58 -7.25 -10.44 12.16
CA VAL A 58 -7.60 -9.91 10.84
C VAL A 58 -9.12 -9.87 10.66
N LEU A 59 -9.61 -8.74 10.16
CA LEU A 59 -11.01 -8.57 9.82
C LEU A 59 -11.28 -9.20 8.45
N VAL A 60 -12.21 -10.15 8.38
CA VAL A 60 -12.58 -10.83 7.14
C VAL A 60 -14.09 -10.71 6.94
N GLU A 61 -14.53 -10.87 5.70
CA GLU A 61 -15.94 -11.01 5.33
C GLU A 61 -16.84 -9.82 5.71
N LYS A 62 -17.61 -9.95 6.80
CA LYS A 62 -18.63 -8.98 7.24
C LYS A 62 -18.00 -7.80 7.96
N ASP A 63 -16.91 -8.04 8.67
CA ASP A 63 -16.17 -7.03 9.44
C ASP A 63 -15.07 -6.36 8.62
N LEU A 64 -15.02 -6.65 7.32
CA LEU A 64 -14.02 -6.14 6.39
C LEU A 64 -14.07 -4.60 6.33
N VAL A 65 -12.88 -3.99 6.31
CA VAL A 65 -12.69 -2.54 6.22
C VAL A 65 -13.44 -2.00 5.00
N ALA A 66 -13.97 -0.78 5.12
CA ALA A 66 -14.62 -0.10 4.01
C ALA A 66 -13.71 -0.11 2.75
N VAL A 67 -14.33 -0.12 1.57
CA VAL A 67 -13.69 -0.21 0.23
C VAL A 67 -13.41 -1.64 -0.26
N PHE A 68 -13.33 -2.64 0.61
CA PHE A 68 -13.16 -4.01 0.14
C PHE A 68 -14.51 -4.68 -0.18
N PRO A 69 -14.67 -5.25 -1.40
CA PRO A 69 -15.91 -5.94 -1.78
C PRO A 69 -16.06 -7.25 -1.00
N SER A 70 -17.28 -7.54 -0.53
CA SER A 70 -17.61 -8.77 0.20
C SER A 70 -19.04 -9.19 -0.12
N LEU A 71 -19.22 -10.43 -0.57
CA LEU A 71 -20.55 -11.02 -0.83
C LEU A 71 -21.24 -11.46 0.47
N ASN A 72 -20.50 -11.59 1.57
CA ASN A 72 -21.01 -12.14 2.82
C ASN A 72 -21.91 -11.17 3.59
N LYS A 73 -22.04 -9.92 3.11
CA LYS A 73 -23.01 -8.95 3.62
C LYS A 73 -24.44 -9.19 3.13
N ILE A 74 -24.63 -10.03 2.10
CA ILE A 74 -25.92 -10.28 1.46
C ILE A 74 -26.17 -11.79 1.36
N PRO A 75 -27.37 -12.31 1.71
CA PRO A 75 -27.71 -13.72 1.48
C PRO A 75 -27.68 -14.04 -0.02
N HIS A 76 -26.88 -15.03 -0.42
CA HIS A 76 -26.74 -15.45 -1.81
C HIS A 76 -26.45 -16.96 -1.91
N THR A 77 -26.67 -17.54 -3.08
CA THR A 77 -26.30 -18.92 -3.42
C THR A 77 -25.41 -18.89 -4.66
N GLY A 78 -24.32 -19.64 -4.67
CA GLY A 78 -23.41 -19.75 -5.82
C GLY A 78 -23.63 -21.05 -6.59
N ILE A 79 -23.76 -20.97 -7.92
CA ILE A 79 -23.85 -22.14 -8.81
C ILE A 79 -22.86 -21.93 -9.96
N LEU A 80 -22.09 -22.97 -10.29
CA LEU A 80 -21.19 -22.95 -11.44
C LEU A 80 -21.96 -23.28 -12.72
N VAL A 81 -22.07 -22.32 -13.63
CA VAL A 81 -22.80 -22.46 -14.90
C VAL A 81 -22.02 -21.76 -16.03
N PHE A 82 -22.14 -22.28 -17.26
CA PHE A 82 -21.66 -21.61 -18.47
C PHE A 82 -22.50 -20.36 -18.75
N HIS A 83 -22.19 -19.28 -18.04
CA HIS A 83 -22.81 -17.99 -18.24
C HIS A 83 -21.96 -17.17 -19.22
N LYS A 84 -22.57 -16.58 -20.26
CA LYS A 84 -21.89 -15.77 -21.29
C LYS A 84 -21.48 -14.39 -20.76
N ILE A 85 -20.87 -14.35 -19.58
CA ILE A 85 -20.35 -13.13 -18.96
C ILE A 85 -19.16 -12.64 -19.78
N ILE A 86 -19.09 -11.33 -20.00
CA ILE A 86 -18.01 -10.70 -20.73
C ILE A 86 -17.20 -9.91 -19.71
N VAL A 87 -16.00 -10.40 -19.38
CA VAL A 87 -15.08 -9.71 -18.46
C VAL A 87 -14.07 -8.85 -19.23
N HIS A 88 -13.76 -9.25 -20.47
CA HIS A 88 -12.81 -8.58 -21.35
C HIS A 88 -13.39 -8.47 -22.76
N GLN A 89 -12.70 -7.77 -23.67
CA GLN A 89 -13.18 -7.55 -25.05
C GLN A 89 -13.42 -8.85 -25.83
N SER A 90 -12.79 -9.96 -25.45
CA SER A 90 -13.01 -11.30 -25.98
C SER A 90 -14.02 -12.10 -25.14
N LYS A 91 -14.86 -12.87 -25.83
CA LYS A 91 -15.87 -13.74 -25.17
C LYS A 91 -15.22 -14.94 -24.51
N ILE A 92 -15.77 -15.37 -23.38
CA ILE A 92 -15.41 -16.62 -22.71
C ILE A 92 -15.68 -17.79 -23.68
N LYS A 93 -14.69 -18.68 -23.83
CA LYS A 93 -14.82 -19.91 -24.62
C LYS A 93 -15.68 -20.90 -23.83
N ILE A 94 -16.74 -21.38 -24.49
CA ILE A 94 -17.58 -22.49 -24.02
C ILE A 94 -16.90 -23.78 -24.46
#